data_AF-A0A2W5YQD8-F1
#
_entry.id   AF-A0A2W5YQD8-F1
#
_cell.length_a   1.000
_cell.length_b   1.000
_cell.length_c   1.000
_cell.angle_alpha   90.00
_cell.angle_beta   90.00
_cell.angle_gamma   90.00
#
_symmetry.space_group_name_H-M   'P 1'
#
loop_
_entity.id
_entity.type
_entity.pdbx_description
1 polymer ?
#
loop_
_entity_poly.entity_id
_entity_poly.type
_entity_poly.pdbx_seq_one_letter_code
_entity_poly.pdbx_strand_id
1 'polypeptide(L)'
;MRFPSLLLLLVLIASADARIGETSIQFADRYGLPKDTNLTAIVDKTSPLVEGAIHHTYEYQGWKIRAAFLQLDGPAVRMDFQKLSAPGMSPAIQDYELQAIATANTPAGMSWKPIAYNNPDSPNKGITKAFEAMIAGAGGQKMWQRSDGAILWSRGPIIVRLELPAARQHEEQLKIAKEQKARASVPQF
;
A
#
# COMPACT_ATOMS: atom_id res chain seq x y z
N MET A 1 31.49 -45.63 26.56
CA MET A 1 31.69 -44.20 26.90
C MET A 1 31.13 -43.35 25.77
N ARG A 2 30.21 -42.46 26.18
CA ARG A 2 29.45 -41.37 25.53
C ARG A 2 29.76 -41.01 24.06
N PHE A 3 28.74 -41.18 23.21
CA PHE A 3 28.57 -40.50 21.92
C PHE A 3 28.19 -39.02 22.17
N PRO A 4 28.80 -38.03 21.50
CA PRO A 4 28.26 -36.68 21.52
C PRO A 4 27.16 -36.58 20.46
N SER A 5 25.91 -36.53 20.90
CA SER A 5 24.77 -36.15 20.06
C SER A 5 24.92 -34.68 19.67
N LEU A 6 25.29 -34.43 18.42
CA LEU A 6 25.25 -33.11 17.80
C LEU A 6 23.79 -32.77 17.51
N LEU A 7 23.12 -32.10 18.45
CA LEU A 7 21.77 -31.58 18.25
C LEU A 7 21.88 -30.34 17.33
N LEU A 8 21.68 -30.55 16.02
CA LEU A 8 21.63 -29.47 15.03
C LEU A 8 20.34 -28.67 15.26
N LEU A 9 20.44 -27.54 15.94
CA LEU A 9 19.36 -26.58 16.13
C LEU A 9 19.07 -25.93 14.77
N LEU A 10 18.04 -26.40 14.07
CA LEU A 10 17.45 -25.68 12.93
C LEU A 10 16.81 -24.40 13.49
N VAL A 11 17.57 -23.31 13.45
CA VAL A 11 17.02 -21.96 13.61
C VAL A 11 16.16 -21.73 12.37
N LEU A 12 14.85 -21.94 12.51
CA LEU A 12 13.86 -21.35 11.62
C LEU A 12 14.03 -19.84 11.74
N ILE A 13 14.77 -19.26 10.81
CA ILE A 13 14.73 -17.83 10.56
C ILE A 13 13.30 -17.58 10.11
N ALA A 14 12.43 -17.21 11.05
CA ALA A 14 11.18 -16.56 10.73
C ALA A 14 11.60 -15.32 9.95
N SER A 15 11.51 -15.39 8.62
CA SER A 15 11.53 -14.21 7.78
C SER A 15 10.49 -13.28 8.40
N ALA A 16 10.95 -12.16 8.96
CA ALA A 16 10.05 -11.12 9.41
C ALA A 16 9.31 -10.65 8.16
N ASP A 17 8.12 -11.22 7.92
CA ASP A 17 7.25 -10.85 6.82
C ASP A 17 7.04 -9.35 6.90
N ALA A 18 7.33 -8.66 5.80
CA ALA A 18 7.19 -7.22 5.77
C ALA A 18 5.70 -6.87 5.84
N ARG A 19 5.43 -5.76 6.53
CA ARG A 19 4.09 -5.24 6.87
C ARG A 19 3.10 -5.11 5.70
N ILE A 20 3.56 -5.01 4.45
CA ILE A 20 2.71 -5.17 3.25
C ILE A 20 2.95 -6.56 2.66
N GLY A 21 1.86 -7.26 2.33
CA GLY A 21 1.90 -8.68 1.97
C GLY A 21 1.48 -9.61 3.12
N GLU A 22 1.36 -9.09 4.34
CA GLU A 22 0.76 -9.82 5.47
C GLU A 22 -0.75 -10.04 5.26
N THR A 23 -1.29 -11.11 5.85
CA THR A 23 -2.72 -11.42 5.86
C THR A 23 -3.51 -10.56 6.84
N SER A 24 -4.84 -10.56 6.73
CA SER A 24 -5.73 -9.87 7.68
C SER A 24 -5.51 -10.29 9.14
N ILE A 25 -5.20 -11.56 9.39
CA ILE A 25 -4.90 -12.10 10.72
C ILE A 25 -3.58 -11.53 11.25
N GLN A 26 -2.51 -11.56 10.45
CA GLN A 26 -1.22 -10.99 10.82
C GLN A 26 -1.30 -9.47 11.09
N PHE A 27 -2.14 -8.78 10.32
CA PHE A 27 -2.48 -7.37 10.58
C PHE A 27 -3.17 -7.20 11.93
N ALA A 28 -4.13 -8.06 12.26
CA ALA A 28 -4.85 -8.01 13.53
C ALA A 28 -3.91 -8.27 14.73
N ASP A 29 -2.98 -9.22 14.59
CA ASP A 29 -1.95 -9.48 15.61
C ASP A 29 -1.02 -8.26 15.81
N ARG A 30 -0.75 -7.51 14.74
CA ARG A 30 0.17 -6.38 14.74
C ARG A 30 -0.45 -5.06 15.19
N TYR A 31 -1.62 -4.73 14.67
CA TYR A 31 -2.28 -3.43 14.85
C TYR A 31 -3.53 -3.51 15.72
N GLY A 32 -3.95 -4.72 16.12
CA GLY A 32 -5.22 -4.98 16.79
C GLY A 32 -6.36 -5.20 15.79
N LEU A 33 -7.55 -5.51 16.30
CA LEU A 33 -8.73 -5.76 15.47
C LEU A 33 -9.08 -4.54 14.59
N PRO A 34 -9.57 -4.78 13.35
CA PRO A 34 -10.06 -3.71 12.47
C PRO A 34 -11.09 -2.80 13.16
N LYS A 35 -10.99 -1.50 12.89
CA LYS A 35 -11.88 -0.42 13.36
C LYS A 35 -12.89 -0.02 12.28
N ASP A 36 -13.41 -1.01 11.57
CA ASP A 36 -14.35 -0.76 10.49
C ASP A 36 -15.69 -0.26 11.04
N THR A 37 -16.19 0.81 10.44
CA THR A 37 -17.45 1.46 10.79
C THR A 37 -18.28 1.71 9.53
N ASN A 38 -19.54 2.13 9.70
CA ASN A 38 -20.35 2.55 8.56
C ASN A 38 -19.68 3.71 7.78
N LEU A 39 -18.94 4.59 8.46
CA LEU A 39 -18.21 5.67 7.80
C LEU A 39 -17.05 5.15 6.96
N THR A 40 -16.25 4.20 7.47
CA THR A 40 -15.16 3.62 6.66
C THR A 40 -15.73 2.86 5.48
N ALA A 41 -16.84 2.12 5.65
CA ALA A 41 -17.52 1.44 4.56
C ALA A 41 -18.02 2.40 3.45
N ILE A 42 -18.49 3.60 3.79
CA ILE A 42 -18.85 4.64 2.80
C ILE A 42 -17.60 5.14 2.06
N VAL A 43 -16.51 5.37 2.78
CA VAL A 43 -15.23 5.79 2.20
C VAL A 43 -14.69 4.71 1.27
N ASP A 44 -14.75 3.44 1.65
CA ASP A 44 -14.29 2.31 0.84
C ASP A 44 -15.13 2.12 -0.43
N LYS A 45 -16.41 2.53 -0.41
CA LYS A 45 -17.26 2.53 -1.61
C LYS A 45 -16.99 3.70 -2.55
N THR A 46 -16.75 4.88 -2.00
CA THR A 46 -16.62 6.14 -2.79
C THR A 46 -15.17 6.44 -3.21
N SER A 47 -14.22 5.96 -2.42
CA SER A 47 -12.77 6.10 -2.63
C SER A 47 -12.06 4.84 -2.10
N PRO A 48 -12.28 3.68 -2.76
CA PRO A 48 -11.57 2.45 -2.41
C PRO A 48 -10.07 2.64 -2.52
N LEU A 49 -9.31 1.91 -1.70
CA LEU A 49 -7.89 1.76 -1.95
C LEU A 49 -7.69 0.97 -3.23
N VAL A 50 -8.38 -0.15 -3.42
CA VAL A 50 -8.37 -0.94 -4.66
C VAL A 50 -9.80 -1.34 -4.97
N GLU A 51 -10.25 -1.12 -6.20
CA GLU A 51 -11.63 -1.41 -6.57
C GLU A 51 -11.97 -2.91 -6.41
N GLY A 52 -13.09 -3.20 -5.73
CA GLY A 52 -13.55 -4.56 -5.49
C GLY A 52 -12.78 -5.32 -4.41
N ALA A 53 -11.80 -4.70 -3.74
CA ALA A 53 -11.07 -5.31 -2.64
C ALA A 53 -11.86 -5.26 -1.32
N ILE A 54 -11.48 -6.13 -0.39
CA ILE A 54 -11.87 -6.06 1.02
C ILE A 54 -10.98 -5.02 1.68
N HIS A 55 -11.58 -4.11 2.44
CA HIS A 55 -10.88 -3.01 3.08
C HIS A 55 -11.00 -3.13 4.59
N HIS A 56 -9.87 -2.94 5.29
CA HIS A 56 -9.84 -2.82 6.74
C HIS A 56 -9.12 -1.55 7.14
N THR A 57 -9.63 -0.88 8.17
CA THR A 57 -8.99 0.26 8.82
C THR A 57 -8.47 -0.14 10.19
N TYR A 58 -7.24 0.25 10.51
CA TYR A 58 -6.60 0.00 11.80
C TYR A 58 -6.12 1.32 12.40
N GLU A 59 -6.02 1.35 13.72
CA GLU A 59 -5.44 2.47 14.46
C GLU A 59 -4.29 1.97 15.34
N TYR A 60 -3.10 2.54 15.17
CA TYR A 60 -1.90 2.09 15.88
C TYR A 60 -0.97 3.27 16.16
N GLN A 61 -0.69 3.52 17.45
CA GLN A 61 0.27 4.55 17.89
C GLN A 61 0.05 5.93 17.24
N GLY A 62 -1.20 6.39 17.14
CA GLY A 62 -1.52 7.68 16.52
C GLY A 62 -1.60 7.66 14.98
N TRP A 63 -1.49 6.49 14.36
CA TRP A 63 -1.65 6.30 12.91
C TRP A 63 -2.96 5.61 12.60
N LYS A 64 -3.60 6.06 11.52
CA LYS A 64 -4.65 5.35 10.81
C LYS A 64 -4.01 4.63 9.63
N ILE A 65 -4.27 3.33 9.53
CA ILE A 65 -3.74 2.45 8.49
C ILE A 65 -4.93 1.84 7.76
N ARG A 66 -5.12 2.14 6.48
CA ARG A 66 -6.08 1.44 5.63
C ARG A 66 -5.33 0.37 4.85
N ALA A 67 -5.86 -0.84 4.77
CA ALA A 67 -5.29 -1.93 3.99
C ALA A 67 -6.35 -2.54 3.08
N ALA A 68 -5.94 -2.92 1.87
CA ALA A 68 -6.77 -3.58 0.87
C ALA A 68 -6.30 -5.00 0.61
N PHE A 69 -7.25 -5.94 0.61
CA PHE A 69 -7.04 -7.36 0.39
C PHE A 69 -7.89 -7.81 -0.79
N LEU A 70 -7.30 -8.47 -1.79
CA LEU A 70 -8.05 -8.98 -2.95
C LEU A 70 -8.86 -10.23 -2.60
N GLN A 71 -8.53 -10.90 -1.49
CA GLN A 71 -9.15 -12.13 -1.00
C GLN A 71 -9.25 -12.07 0.54
N LEU A 72 -10.22 -12.78 1.13
CA LEU A 72 -10.51 -12.71 2.58
C LEU A 72 -9.30 -13.01 3.47
N ASP A 73 -8.56 -14.07 3.13
CA ASP A 73 -7.34 -14.50 3.83
C ASP A 73 -6.08 -14.22 2.99
N GLY A 74 -6.21 -13.37 1.98
CA GLY A 74 -5.12 -13.01 1.08
C GLY A 74 -4.16 -11.99 1.69
N PRO A 75 -3.03 -11.74 1.02
CA PRO A 75 -2.10 -10.70 1.42
C PRO A 75 -2.67 -9.29 1.18
N ALA A 76 -2.32 -8.33 2.03
CA ALA A 76 -2.56 -6.92 1.78
C ALA A 76 -1.79 -6.46 0.55
N VAL A 77 -2.48 -5.93 -0.46
CA VAL A 77 -1.87 -5.49 -1.73
C VAL A 77 -1.65 -3.99 -1.82
N ARG A 78 -2.37 -3.20 -1.03
CA ARG A 78 -2.21 -1.74 -0.96
C ARG A 78 -2.52 -1.25 0.46
N MET A 79 -1.74 -0.29 0.94
CA MET A 79 -1.90 0.32 2.24
C MET A 79 -1.77 1.85 2.15
N ASP A 80 -2.60 2.57 2.92
CA ASP A 80 -2.44 4.00 3.16
C ASP A 80 -2.17 4.23 4.65
N PHE A 81 -1.13 5.01 4.95
CA PHE A 81 -0.77 5.49 6.28
C PHE A 81 -1.10 6.97 6.40
N GLN A 82 -1.79 7.34 7.48
CA GLN A 82 -2.16 8.72 7.79
C GLN A 82 -2.04 8.94 9.28
N LYS A 83 -1.66 10.14 9.72
CA LYS A 83 -1.76 10.49 11.14
C LYS A 83 -3.23 10.67 11.54
N LEU A 84 -3.59 10.19 12.74
CA LEU A 84 -4.86 10.55 13.35
C LEU A 84 -4.83 12.05 13.66
N SER A 85 -5.84 12.78 13.20
CA SER A 85 -5.95 14.21 13.47
C SER A 85 -6.25 14.43 14.96
N ALA A 86 -5.43 15.23 15.63
CA ALA A 86 -5.65 15.63 17.01
C ALA A 86 -5.33 17.12 17.19
N PRO A 87 -6.00 17.81 18.14
CA PRO A 87 -5.73 19.22 18.41
C PRO A 87 -4.25 19.47 18.71
N GLY A 88 -3.64 20.45 18.03
CA GLY A 88 -2.24 20.82 18.21
C GLY A 88 -1.22 19.88 17.54
N MET A 89 -1.66 18.79 16.90
CA MET A 89 -0.75 17.89 16.15
C MET A 89 -0.80 18.19 14.65
N SER A 90 0.39 18.33 14.05
CA SER A 90 0.50 18.47 12.60
C SER A 90 0.13 17.16 11.91
N PRO A 91 -0.79 17.17 10.92
CA PRO A 91 -1.09 15.99 10.12
C PRO A 91 0.03 15.67 9.13
N ALA A 92 1.05 16.54 9.00
CA ALA A 92 2.16 16.34 8.08
C ALA A 92 3.07 15.21 8.55
N ILE A 93 3.27 14.25 7.65
CA ILE A 93 4.22 13.16 7.72
C ILE A 93 5.61 13.72 7.42
N GLN A 94 6.52 13.56 8.37
CA GLN A 94 7.90 14.01 8.27
C GLN A 94 8.75 12.95 7.55
N ASP A 95 9.90 13.36 7.02
CA ASP A 95 10.79 12.45 6.27
C ASP A 95 11.26 11.24 7.12
N TYR A 96 11.49 11.42 8.43
CA TYR A 96 11.87 10.31 9.31
C TYR A 96 10.73 9.31 9.55
N GLU A 97 9.47 9.77 9.52
CA GLU A 97 8.29 8.91 9.65
C GLU A 97 8.04 8.13 8.36
N LEU A 98 8.23 8.79 7.21
CA LEU A 98 8.24 8.15 5.91
C LEU A 98 9.33 7.07 5.83
N GLN A 99 10.54 7.36 6.32
CA GLN A 99 11.61 6.37 6.40
C GLN A 99 11.28 5.21 7.34
N ALA A 100 10.63 5.48 8.48
CA ALA A 100 10.18 4.43 9.40
C ALA A 100 9.11 3.53 8.75
N ILE A 101 8.15 4.12 8.03
CA ILE A 101 7.15 3.37 7.25
C ILE A 101 7.85 2.51 6.18
N ALA A 102 8.75 3.10 5.39
CA ALA A 102 9.48 2.38 4.36
C ALA A 102 10.27 1.20 4.95
N THR A 103 11.08 1.46 5.97
CA THR A 103 11.94 0.47 6.63
C THR A 103 11.13 -0.70 7.15
N ALA A 104 10.04 -0.42 7.86
CA ALA A 104 9.26 -1.47 8.47
C ALA A 104 8.40 -2.27 7.48
N ASN A 105 8.25 -1.76 6.26
CA ASN A 105 7.66 -2.46 5.14
C ASN A 105 8.73 -2.99 4.16
N THR A 106 9.99 -3.15 4.57
CA THR A 106 11.04 -3.69 3.69
C THR A 106 11.37 -5.12 4.11
N PRO A 107 11.07 -6.13 3.28
CA PRO A 107 11.53 -7.50 3.52
C PRO A 107 13.05 -7.58 3.56
N ALA A 108 13.57 -8.59 4.24
CA ALA A 108 15.01 -8.85 4.26
C ALA A 108 15.58 -8.97 2.84
N GLY A 109 16.72 -8.31 2.60
CA GLY A 109 17.39 -8.32 1.29
C GLY A 109 16.77 -7.39 0.23
N MET A 110 15.72 -6.65 0.56
CA MET A 110 15.12 -5.67 -0.35
C MET A 110 15.63 -4.25 -0.10
N SER A 111 15.60 -3.42 -1.13
CA SER A 111 15.99 -2.01 -1.07
C SER A 111 15.03 -1.13 -1.84
N TRP A 112 14.96 0.15 -1.44
CA TRP A 112 14.19 1.19 -2.10
C TRP A 112 15.11 2.06 -2.96
N LYS A 113 14.69 2.32 -4.20
CA LYS A 113 15.32 3.33 -5.07
C LYS A 113 14.33 4.45 -5.37
N PRO A 114 14.76 5.74 -5.34
CA PRO A 114 13.91 6.83 -5.76
C PRO A 114 13.54 6.67 -7.24
N ILE A 115 12.31 7.02 -7.59
CA ILE A 115 11.83 7.06 -8.97
C ILE A 115 11.17 8.41 -9.24
N ALA A 116 11.08 8.78 -10.52
CA ALA A 116 10.32 9.95 -10.92
C ALA A 116 8.86 9.80 -10.48
N TYR A 117 8.25 10.90 -10.03
CA TYR A 117 6.84 10.90 -9.70
C TYR A 117 6.02 10.50 -10.94
N ASN A 118 5.10 9.56 -10.73
CA ASN A 118 4.18 9.08 -11.74
C ASN A 118 2.86 8.75 -11.05
N ASN A 119 1.85 9.59 -11.30
CA ASN A 119 0.50 9.33 -10.84
C ASN A 119 -0.18 8.25 -11.70
N PRO A 120 -0.41 7.02 -11.17
CA PRO A 120 -1.11 5.99 -11.93
C PRO A 120 -2.60 6.33 -12.12
N ASP A 121 -3.18 7.14 -11.22
CA ASP A 121 -4.57 7.57 -11.28
C ASP A 121 -4.78 8.76 -12.24
N SER A 122 -3.70 9.34 -12.77
CA SER A 122 -3.78 10.48 -13.69
C SER A 122 -4.03 10.02 -15.12
N PRO A 123 -5.04 10.58 -15.82
CA PRO A 123 -5.26 10.32 -17.24
C PRO A 123 -4.21 11.00 -18.14
N ASN A 124 -3.34 11.85 -17.58
CA ASN A 124 -2.37 12.64 -18.34
C ASN A 124 -1.31 11.75 -19.02
N LYS A 125 -0.88 12.15 -20.23
CA LYS A 125 0.13 11.45 -21.04
C LYS A 125 1.13 12.44 -21.64
N GLY A 126 2.34 11.98 -21.94
CA GLY A 126 3.35 12.80 -22.62
C GLY A 126 3.76 14.04 -21.81
N ILE A 127 3.74 15.22 -22.45
CA ILE A 127 4.22 16.48 -21.87
C ILE A 127 3.39 16.91 -20.65
N THR A 128 2.08 16.68 -20.64
CA THR A 128 1.22 17.01 -19.48
C THR A 128 1.59 16.18 -18.26
N LYS A 129 2.04 14.95 -18.46
CA LYS A 129 2.51 14.06 -17.40
C LYS A 129 3.87 14.50 -16.84
N ALA A 130 4.77 14.98 -17.69
CA ALA A 130 6.04 15.55 -17.24
C ALA A 130 5.82 16.82 -16.40
N PHE A 131 4.87 17.67 -16.80
CA PHE A 131 4.48 18.86 -16.05
C PHE A 131 3.83 18.52 -14.70
N GLU A 132 2.94 17.52 -14.67
CA GLU A 132 2.38 17.00 -13.42
C GLU A 132 3.47 16.50 -12.48
N ALA A 133 4.46 15.75 -12.98
CA ALA A 133 5.58 15.28 -12.19
C ALA A 133 6.45 16.43 -11.62
N MET A 134 6.63 17.50 -12.39
CA MET A 134 7.32 18.70 -11.93
C MET A 134 6.55 19.42 -10.82
N ILE A 135 5.25 19.63 -10.98
CA ILE A 135 4.39 20.24 -9.95
C ILE A 135 4.33 19.36 -8.70
N ALA A 136 4.16 18.06 -8.87
CA ALA A 136 4.16 17.08 -7.79
C ALA A 136 5.46 17.14 -6.98
N GLY A 137 6.61 17.16 -7.66
CA GLY A 137 7.92 17.32 -7.02
C GLY A 137 8.04 18.63 -6.24
N ALA A 138 7.58 19.75 -6.81
CA ALA A 138 7.54 21.04 -6.11
C ALA A 138 6.58 21.04 -4.91
N GLY A 139 5.51 20.25 -4.97
CA GLY A 139 4.55 20.02 -3.87
C GLY A 139 5.00 18.99 -2.83
N GLY A 140 6.26 18.54 -2.89
CA GLY A 140 6.83 17.61 -1.91
C GLY A 140 6.41 16.15 -2.09
N GLN A 141 5.82 15.79 -3.25
CA GLN A 141 5.50 14.39 -3.55
C GLN A 141 6.76 13.64 -3.96
N LYS A 142 6.95 12.47 -3.34
CA LYS A 142 8.14 11.62 -3.53
C LYS A 142 7.69 10.19 -3.80
N MET A 143 8.44 9.46 -4.63
CA MET A 143 8.16 8.07 -4.98
C MET A 143 9.43 7.22 -4.93
N TRP A 144 9.26 5.99 -4.46
CA TRP A 144 10.30 4.97 -4.44
C TRP A 144 9.75 3.65 -4.95
N GLN A 145 10.62 2.88 -5.59
CA GLN A 145 10.35 1.53 -6.01
C GLN A 145 11.23 0.58 -5.22
N ARG A 146 10.64 -0.49 -4.66
CA ARG A 146 11.37 -1.58 -4.03
C ARG A 146 11.87 -2.57 -5.09
N SER A 147 12.90 -3.35 -4.78
CA SER A 147 13.50 -4.33 -5.69
C SER A 147 12.51 -5.36 -6.29
N ASP A 148 11.39 -5.64 -5.62
CA ASP A 148 10.31 -6.53 -6.10
C ASP A 148 9.20 -5.79 -6.89
N GLY A 149 9.38 -4.49 -7.15
CA GLY A 149 8.42 -3.66 -7.86
C GLY A 149 7.34 -3.04 -6.98
N ALA A 150 7.36 -3.23 -5.65
CA ALA A 150 6.47 -2.46 -4.77
C ALA A 150 6.76 -0.95 -4.89
N ILE A 151 5.73 -0.12 -4.73
CA ILE A 151 5.84 1.34 -4.82
C ILE A 151 5.46 1.94 -3.48
N LEU A 152 6.30 2.84 -2.99
CA LEU A 152 6.01 3.74 -1.89
C LEU A 152 5.86 5.15 -2.47
N TRP A 153 4.78 5.84 -2.16
CA TRP A 153 4.67 7.27 -2.46
C TRP A 153 4.27 8.08 -1.25
N SER A 154 4.58 9.38 -1.28
CA SER A 154 4.01 10.38 -0.40
C SER A 154 3.01 11.22 -1.19
N ARG A 155 1.71 11.09 -0.89
CA ARG A 155 0.63 11.89 -1.51
C ARG A 155 0.54 13.25 -0.81
N GLY A 156 1.39 14.17 -1.25
CA GLY A 156 1.60 15.42 -0.52
C GLY A 156 2.15 15.13 0.88
N PRO A 157 1.85 15.98 1.88
CA PRO A 157 2.42 15.82 3.21
C PRO A 157 1.63 14.90 4.14
N ILE A 158 0.46 14.36 3.76
CA ILE A 158 -0.49 13.80 4.75
C ILE A 158 -0.79 12.30 4.58
N ILE A 159 -0.42 11.68 3.46
CA ILE A 159 -0.67 10.26 3.20
C ILE A 159 0.59 9.63 2.64
N VAL A 160 0.99 8.49 3.19
CA VAL A 160 1.96 7.60 2.56
C VAL A 160 1.23 6.38 2.04
N ARG A 161 1.37 6.10 0.74
CA ARG A 161 0.78 4.91 0.10
C ARG A 161 1.88 3.91 -0.18
N LEU A 162 1.58 2.65 0.08
CA LEU A 162 2.44 1.53 -0.23
C LEU A 162 1.63 0.51 -1.04
N GLU A 163 2.22 -0.04 -2.10
CA GLU A 163 1.48 -0.82 -3.08
C GLU A 163 2.33 -1.92 -3.70
N LEU A 164 1.79 -3.14 -3.73
CA LEU A 164 2.37 -4.28 -4.43
C LEU A 164 1.96 -4.29 -5.92
N PRO A 165 2.77 -4.89 -6.80
CA PRO A 165 2.40 -5.07 -8.22
C PRO A 165 1.02 -5.69 -8.44
N ALA A 166 0.60 -6.60 -7.56
CA ALA A 166 -0.71 -7.26 -7.63
C ALA A 166 -1.90 -6.28 -7.62
N ALA A 167 -1.81 -5.16 -6.89
CA ALA A 167 -2.87 -4.15 -6.87
C ALA A 167 -3.04 -3.50 -8.26
N ARG A 168 -1.94 -3.15 -8.92
CA ARG A 168 -1.96 -2.55 -10.26
C ARG A 168 -2.45 -3.51 -11.32
N GLN A 169 -2.02 -4.77 -11.25
CA GLN A 169 -2.46 -5.81 -12.17
C GLN A 169 -3.97 -6.02 -12.09
N HIS A 170 -4.53 -6.04 -10.88
CA HIS A 170 -5.98 -6.15 -10.66
C HIS A 170 -6.74 -4.96 -11.26
N GLU A 171 -6.27 -3.73 -11.02
CA GLU A 171 -6.91 -2.52 -11.58
C GLU A 171 -6.83 -2.47 -13.10
N GLU A 172 -5.71 -2.89 -13.69
CA GLU A 172 -5.56 -3.00 -15.14
C GLU A 172 -6.54 -4.03 -15.73
N GLN A 173 -6.68 -5.20 -15.09
CA GLN A 173 -7.66 -6.21 -15.49
C GLN A 173 -9.10 -5.69 -15.39
N LEU A 174 -9.44 -4.99 -14.30
CA LEU A 174 -10.76 -4.37 -14.15
C LEU A 174 -11.03 -3.34 -15.23
N LYS A 175 -10.03 -2.52 -15.58
CA LYS A 175 -10.15 -1.52 -16.65
C LYS A 175 -10.40 -2.20 -17.99
N ILE A 176 -9.62 -3.22 -18.34
CA ILE A 176 -9.80 -3.98 -19.59
C ILE A 176 -11.20 -4.61 -19.63
N ALA A 177 -11.66 -5.23 -18.54
CA ALA A 177 -12.98 -5.84 -18.46
C ALA A 177 -14.11 -4.81 -18.63
N LYS A 178 -13.98 -3.63 -18.01
CA LYS A 178 -14.93 -2.52 -18.16
C LYS A 178 -14.97 -1.99 -19.60
N GLU A 179 -13.81 -1.82 -20.23
CA GLU A 179 -13.73 -1.37 -21.63
C GLU A 179 -14.34 -2.40 -22.59
N GLN A 180 -14.09 -3.69 -22.38
CA GLN A 180 -14.71 -4.77 -23.16
C GLN A 180 -16.24 -4.76 -23.00
N LYS A 181 -16.73 -4.65 -21.76
CA LYS A 181 -18.17 -4.58 -21.48
C LYS A 181 -18.81 -3.33 -22.11
N ALA A 182 -18.15 -2.17 -22.03
CA ALA A 182 -18.63 -0.94 -22.65
C ALA A 182 -18.73 -1.09 -24.17
N ARG A 183 -17.69 -1.65 -24.83
CA ARG A 183 -17.71 -1.93 -26.27
C ARG A 183 -18.81 -2.90 -26.67
N ALA A 184 -19.02 -3.97 -25.90
CA ALA A 184 -20.08 -4.95 -26.15
C ALA A 184 -21.49 -4.36 -25.98
N SER A 185 -21.64 -3.30 -25.19
CA SER A 185 -22.93 -2.61 -24.99
C SER A 185 -23.27 -1.56 -26.05
N VAL A 186 -22.37 -1.27 -26.99
CA VAL A 186 -22.61 -0.30 -28.07
C VAL A 186 -23.61 -0.92 -29.08
N PRO A 187 -24.77 -0.30 -29.33
CA PRO A 187 -25.69 -0.77 -30.36
C PRO A 187 -25.03 -0.77 -31.74
N GLN A 188 -25.26 -1.81 -32.53
CA GLN A 188 -24.87 -1.84 -33.94
C GLN A 188 -25.93 -1.07 -34.74
N PHE A 189 -25.56 0.08 -35.30
CA PHE A 189 -26.40 0.86 -36.23
C PHE A 189 -25.98 0.61 -37.68
#